data_AF-A0A945BA28-F1
#
_entry.id   AF-A0A945BA28-F1
#
_cell.length_a   1.000
_cell.length_b   1.000
_cell.length_c   1.000
_cell.angle_alpha   90.00
_cell.angle_beta   90.00
_cell.angle_gamma   90.00
#
_symmetry.space_group_name_H-M   'P 1'
#
loop_
_entity.id
_entity.type
_entity.pdbx_description
1 polymer ?
#
loop_
_entity_poly.entity_id
_entity_poly.type
_entity_poly.pdbx_seq_one_letter_code
_entity_poly.pdbx_strand_id
1 'polypeptide(L)'
;MNKKYEILILGASYGSLLGIKLALAGHNVKLVCLPNEVELINKEGVIVRLPIKGEKGVEELRSSNAEGNITAAGPSDVNPNDFDLICLAMQEPQYGVADVANLLSRVAKSAIPCMSIMNMPPLPYLARIENLKISDLHEAFTKPDVWSEFNPDLVTLCSPDPQAFRPPDEPINVLQVGLPTNFKVASFVSDENTKILRNLQSDIESFLYKRGQDTIELPVKLKVHDSLFVPLAKWSMLLAGNYRCVQENEARSIKEAVHSDI
;
A
#
# COMPACT_ATOMS: atom_id res chain seq x y z
N MET A 1 18.43 -19.34 -5.22
CA MET A 1 17.18 -19.04 -4.50
C MET A 1 17.21 -17.55 -4.21
N ASN A 2 16.22 -16.78 -4.69
CA ASN A 2 16.16 -15.35 -4.37
C ASN A 2 15.90 -15.16 -2.87
N LYS A 3 16.36 -14.04 -2.30
CA LYS A 3 16.18 -13.73 -0.88
C LYS A 3 14.67 -13.71 -0.57
N LYS A 4 14.25 -14.50 0.41
CA LYS A 4 12.89 -14.42 0.96
C LYS A 4 12.84 -13.26 1.94
N TYR A 5 11.92 -12.33 1.72
CA TYR A 5 11.73 -11.14 2.56
C TYR A 5 10.60 -11.35 3.56
N GLU A 6 10.76 -10.77 4.74
CA GLU A 6 9.71 -10.61 5.75
C GLU A 6 9.13 -9.20 5.65
N ILE A 7 7.84 -9.07 5.28
CA ILE A 7 7.17 -7.78 5.09
C ILE A 7 6.05 -7.59 6.10
N LEU A 8 6.07 -6.49 6.85
CA LEU A 8 4.97 -6.07 7.70
C LEU A 8 4.08 -5.09 6.91
N ILE A 9 2.76 -5.28 6.90
CA ILE A 9 1.83 -4.36 6.24
C ILE A 9 0.80 -3.89 7.27
N LEU A 10 0.78 -2.60 7.55
CA LEU A 10 -0.21 -1.99 8.44
C LEU A 10 -1.51 -1.75 7.66
N GLY A 11 -2.53 -2.56 7.90
CA GLY A 11 -3.83 -2.53 7.23
C GLY A 11 -4.08 -3.77 6.35
N ALA A 12 -5.07 -4.60 6.71
CA ALA A 12 -5.42 -5.83 5.98
C ALA A 12 -6.45 -5.65 4.86
N SER A 13 -7.02 -4.45 4.67
CA SER A 13 -7.93 -4.20 3.55
C SER A 13 -7.13 -4.03 2.24
N TYR A 14 -6.81 -2.81 1.84
CA TYR A 14 -6.05 -2.54 0.61
C TYR A 14 -4.64 -3.19 0.62
N GLY A 15 -4.03 -3.33 1.80
CA GLY A 15 -2.75 -4.01 1.98
C GLY A 15 -2.75 -5.48 1.56
N SER A 16 -3.90 -6.16 1.57
CA SER A 16 -4.01 -7.56 1.10
C SER A 16 -3.73 -7.70 -0.40
N LEU A 17 -3.97 -6.65 -1.21
CA LEU A 17 -3.63 -6.67 -2.63
C LEU A 17 -2.12 -6.75 -2.84
N LEU A 18 -1.34 -5.91 -2.15
CA LEU A 18 0.12 -6.00 -2.20
C LEU A 18 0.58 -7.31 -1.55
N GLY A 19 0.01 -7.66 -0.41
CA GLY A 19 0.34 -8.86 0.35
C GLY A 19 0.24 -10.14 -0.49
N ILE A 20 -0.86 -10.35 -1.21
CA ILE A 20 -1.00 -11.55 -2.04
C ILE A 20 -0.02 -11.60 -3.20
N LYS A 21 0.34 -10.47 -3.80
CA LYS A 21 1.34 -10.42 -4.87
C LYS A 21 2.72 -10.82 -4.35
N LEU A 22 3.09 -10.33 -3.16
CA LEU A 22 4.34 -10.67 -2.49
C LEU A 22 4.38 -12.14 -2.06
N ALA A 23 3.29 -12.65 -1.49
CA ALA A 23 3.21 -14.04 -1.07
C ALA A 23 3.28 -15.00 -2.26
N LEU A 24 2.56 -14.72 -3.35
CA LEU A 24 2.64 -15.53 -4.57
C LEU A 24 4.07 -15.53 -5.15
N ALA A 25 4.80 -14.42 -5.04
CA ALA A 25 6.19 -14.31 -5.42
C ALA A 25 7.18 -14.97 -4.43
N GLY A 26 6.70 -15.64 -3.38
CA GLY A 26 7.51 -16.43 -2.45
C GLY A 26 7.89 -15.73 -1.14
N HIS A 27 7.43 -14.50 -0.89
CA HIS A 27 7.77 -13.73 0.32
C HIS A 27 6.78 -13.91 1.46
N ASN A 28 7.20 -13.60 2.70
CA ASN A 28 6.32 -13.68 3.86
C ASN A 28 5.74 -12.31 4.18
N VAL A 29 4.46 -12.28 4.50
CA VAL A 29 3.71 -11.07 4.82
C VAL A 29 2.98 -11.24 6.15
N LYS A 30 3.12 -10.24 7.02
CA LYS A 30 2.29 -10.10 8.22
C LYS A 30 1.42 -8.85 8.12
N LEU A 31 0.10 -9.03 8.16
CA LEU A 31 -0.88 -7.94 8.13
C LEU A 31 -1.21 -7.50 9.56
N VAL A 32 -1.16 -6.19 9.82
CA VAL A 32 -1.70 -5.62 11.07
C VAL A 32 -3.14 -5.20 10.83
N CYS A 33 -4.06 -5.72 11.64
CA CYS A 33 -5.49 -5.52 11.46
C CYS A 33 -6.29 -5.71 12.74
N LEU A 34 -7.62 -5.58 12.64
CA LEU A 34 -8.53 -5.74 13.77
C LEU A 34 -8.61 -7.20 14.23
N PRO A 35 -8.95 -7.49 15.50
CA PRO A 35 -8.95 -8.86 16.03
C PRO A 35 -9.77 -9.88 15.22
N ASN A 36 -10.95 -9.48 14.72
CA ASN A 36 -11.77 -10.35 13.85
C ASN A 36 -11.12 -10.61 12.48
N GLU A 37 -10.37 -9.64 11.93
CA GLU A 37 -9.57 -9.83 10.72
C GLU A 37 -8.38 -10.76 11.00
N VAL A 38 -7.73 -10.64 12.17
CA VAL A 38 -6.63 -11.51 12.60
C VAL A 38 -7.07 -12.98 12.65
N GLU A 39 -8.19 -13.25 13.33
CA GLU A 39 -8.74 -14.62 13.44
C GLU A 39 -9.07 -15.20 12.06
N LEU A 40 -9.78 -14.45 11.23
CA LEU A 40 -10.20 -14.93 9.91
C LEU A 40 -9.02 -15.14 8.98
N ILE A 41 -8.10 -14.19 8.89
CA ILE A 41 -6.94 -14.27 7.97
C ILE A 41 -6.01 -15.41 8.38
N ASN A 42 -5.74 -15.61 9.66
CA ASN A 42 -4.89 -16.71 10.10
C ASN A 42 -5.55 -18.08 9.90
N LYS A 43 -6.88 -18.15 9.90
CA LYS A 43 -7.63 -19.39 9.67
C LYS A 43 -7.83 -19.71 8.19
N GLU A 44 -8.19 -18.72 7.38
CA GLU A 44 -8.70 -18.90 6.01
C GLU A 44 -7.85 -18.22 4.93
N GLY A 45 -6.85 -17.43 5.33
CA GLY A 45 -6.03 -16.64 4.42
C GLY A 45 -6.73 -15.39 3.90
N VAL A 46 -6.15 -14.77 2.87
CA VAL A 46 -6.77 -13.67 2.12
C VAL A 46 -7.15 -14.13 0.72
N ILE A 47 -8.22 -13.53 0.20
CA ILE A 47 -8.76 -13.79 -1.13
C ILE A 47 -8.74 -12.48 -1.92
N VAL A 48 -8.07 -12.48 -3.07
CA VAL A 48 -8.03 -11.31 -3.96
C VAL A 48 -8.50 -11.70 -5.35
N ARG A 49 -9.51 -11.01 -5.87
CA ARG A 49 -10.08 -11.23 -7.19
C ARG A 49 -9.51 -10.21 -8.19
N LEU A 50 -8.86 -10.68 -9.26
CA LEU A 50 -8.21 -9.84 -10.27
C LEU A 50 -8.84 -10.02 -11.66
N PRO A 51 -9.20 -8.96 -12.39
CA PRO A 51 -9.63 -9.08 -13.77
C PRO A 51 -8.44 -9.42 -14.67
N ILE A 52 -8.56 -10.45 -15.51
CA ILE A 52 -7.51 -10.85 -16.46
C ILE A 52 -7.72 -10.14 -17.79
N LYS A 53 -6.62 -9.62 -18.37
CA LYS A 53 -6.67 -8.85 -19.61
C LYS A 53 -7.24 -9.71 -20.75
N GLY A 54 -8.32 -9.25 -21.37
CA GLY A 54 -8.96 -9.93 -22.49
C GLY A 54 -9.98 -11.01 -22.09
N GLU A 55 -10.19 -11.24 -20.80
CA GLU A 55 -11.15 -12.22 -20.29
C GLU A 55 -12.37 -11.55 -19.66
N LYS A 56 -13.52 -12.24 -19.71
CA LYS A 56 -14.72 -11.82 -18.99
C LYS A 56 -14.69 -12.46 -17.60
N GLY A 57 -14.53 -11.65 -16.55
CA GLY A 57 -14.58 -12.10 -15.17
C GLY A 57 -13.34 -11.74 -14.36
N VAL A 58 -13.19 -12.40 -13.21
CA VAL A 58 -12.07 -12.21 -12.29
C VAL A 58 -11.47 -13.56 -11.93
N GLU A 59 -10.15 -13.62 -11.81
CA GLU A 59 -9.40 -14.74 -11.26
C GLU A 59 -9.32 -14.60 -9.74
N GLU A 60 -9.71 -15.64 -9.01
CA GLU A 60 -9.66 -15.64 -7.55
C GLU A 60 -8.33 -16.21 -7.05
N LEU A 61 -7.55 -15.35 -6.42
CA LEU A 61 -6.27 -15.71 -5.81
C LEU A 61 -6.46 -15.98 -4.33
N ARG A 62 -5.91 -17.08 -3.84
CA ARG A 62 -5.95 -17.47 -2.42
C ARG A 62 -4.55 -17.54 -1.86
N SER A 63 -4.31 -16.89 -0.72
CA SER A 63 -2.99 -16.91 -0.08
C SER A 63 -2.57 -18.31 0.38
N SER A 64 -3.51 -19.23 0.61
CA SER A 64 -3.23 -20.63 0.92
C SER A 64 -2.49 -21.38 -0.21
N ASN A 65 -2.55 -20.86 -1.43
CA ASN A 65 -1.93 -21.46 -2.61
C ASN A 65 -0.60 -20.77 -2.97
N ALA A 66 -0.15 -19.82 -2.15
CA ALA A 66 1.09 -19.09 -2.37
C ALA A 66 2.31 -19.86 -1.85
N GLU A 67 3.48 -19.60 -2.45
CA GLU A 67 4.77 -20.14 -1.97
C GLU A 67 5.25 -19.41 -0.69
N GLY A 68 4.91 -18.12 -0.59
CA GLY A 68 5.04 -17.31 0.60
C GLY A 68 3.86 -17.47 1.57
N ASN A 69 4.00 -16.90 2.76
CA ASN A 69 2.94 -16.95 3.78
C ASN A 69 2.27 -15.60 3.97
N ILE A 70 0.98 -15.59 4.28
CA ILE A 70 0.26 -14.43 4.81
C ILE A 70 -0.30 -14.80 6.17
N THR A 71 0.09 -14.02 7.18
CA THR A 71 -0.44 -14.10 8.54
C THR A 71 -0.95 -12.74 8.98
N ALA A 72 -1.69 -12.69 10.08
CA ALA A 72 -2.20 -11.45 10.65
C ALA A 72 -1.93 -11.36 12.15
N ALA A 73 -1.82 -10.13 12.66
CA ALA A 73 -1.55 -9.83 14.06
C ALA A 73 -2.13 -8.47 14.48
N GLY A 74 -2.32 -8.26 15.78
CA GLY A 74 -2.67 -6.95 16.33
C GLY A 74 -1.46 -6.01 16.39
N PRO A 75 -1.67 -4.68 16.56
CA PRO A 75 -0.57 -3.72 16.64
C PRO A 75 0.43 -3.97 17.77
N SER A 76 0.01 -4.60 18.86
CA SER A 76 0.84 -4.98 20.01
C SER A 76 1.72 -6.21 19.75
N ASP A 77 1.32 -7.08 18.82
CA ASP A 77 1.84 -8.46 18.72
C ASP A 77 2.95 -8.61 17.66
N VAL A 78 3.45 -7.47 17.16
CA VAL A 78 4.50 -7.42 16.14
C VAL A 78 5.71 -6.66 16.67
N ASN A 79 6.90 -7.14 16.35
CA ASN A 79 8.16 -6.41 16.54
C ASN A 79 8.66 -5.94 15.17
N PRO A 80 8.73 -4.62 14.90
CA PRO A 80 9.16 -4.11 13.59
C PRO A 80 10.55 -4.60 13.14
N ASN A 81 11.45 -4.93 14.08
CA ASN A 81 12.80 -5.43 13.76
C ASN A 81 12.83 -6.84 13.16
N ASP A 82 11.70 -7.57 13.17
CA ASP A 82 11.59 -8.90 12.57
C ASP A 82 11.41 -8.85 11.04
N PHE A 83 11.34 -7.64 10.45
CA PHE A 83 10.97 -7.43 9.06
C PHE A 83 12.06 -6.70 8.27
N ASP A 84 12.12 -6.98 6.96
CA ASP A 84 13.01 -6.29 6.02
C ASP A 84 12.38 -5.02 5.43
N LEU A 85 11.05 -4.95 5.37
CA LEU A 85 10.28 -3.83 4.82
C LEU A 85 8.96 -3.68 5.57
N ILE A 86 8.55 -2.43 5.82
CA ILE A 86 7.27 -2.10 6.44
C ILE A 86 6.42 -1.31 5.44
N CYS A 87 5.18 -1.72 5.23
CA CYS A 87 4.24 -1.04 4.34
C CYS A 87 3.13 -0.35 5.13
N LEU A 88 2.84 0.90 4.80
CA LEU A 88 1.76 1.68 5.40
C LEU A 88 0.53 1.64 4.48
N ALA A 89 -0.55 0.98 4.89
CA ALA A 89 -1.72 0.67 4.05
C ALA A 89 -3.08 0.98 4.70
N MET A 90 -3.10 1.80 5.76
CA MET A 90 -4.31 2.35 6.39
C MET A 90 -4.58 3.79 5.92
N GLN A 91 -5.78 4.30 6.23
CA GLN A 91 -6.09 5.72 6.06
C GLN A 91 -5.32 6.56 7.09
N GLU A 92 -4.97 7.80 6.72
CA GLU A 92 -4.18 8.71 7.58
C GLU A 92 -4.74 8.84 9.01
N PRO A 93 -6.06 9.04 9.24
CA PRO A 93 -6.60 9.19 10.59
C PRO A 93 -6.40 7.96 11.48
N GLN A 94 -6.31 6.76 10.89
CA GLN A 94 -6.18 5.51 11.65
C GLN A 94 -4.83 5.42 12.36
N TYR A 95 -3.79 6.08 11.84
CA TYR A 95 -2.49 6.16 12.52
C TYR A 95 -2.53 6.98 13.80
N GLY A 96 -3.59 7.76 14.03
CA GLY A 96 -3.80 8.50 15.26
C GLY A 96 -4.34 7.67 16.43
N VAL A 97 -4.88 6.48 16.16
CA VAL A 97 -5.43 5.56 17.18
C VAL A 97 -4.30 5.06 18.08
N ALA A 98 -4.52 5.03 19.40
CA ALA A 98 -3.47 4.81 20.40
C ALA A 98 -2.56 3.59 20.12
N ASP A 99 -3.14 2.41 19.89
CA ASP A 99 -2.36 1.19 19.65
C ASP A 99 -1.58 1.23 18.34
N VAL A 100 -2.14 1.85 17.31
CA VAL A 100 -1.49 2.03 16.02
C VAL A 100 -0.37 3.07 16.11
N ALA A 101 -0.59 4.18 16.81
CA ALA A 101 0.41 5.22 17.06
C ALA A 101 1.60 4.65 17.86
N ASN A 102 1.33 3.79 18.85
CA ASN A 102 2.36 3.08 19.60
C ASN A 102 3.19 2.16 18.70
N LEU A 103 2.54 1.38 17.82
CA LEU A 103 3.25 0.61 16.80
C LEU A 103 4.07 1.52 15.88
N LEU A 104 3.50 2.64 15.45
CA LEU A 104 4.16 3.56 14.52
C LEU A 104 5.43 4.19 15.12
N SER A 105 5.43 4.53 16.42
CA SER A 105 6.64 4.96 17.15
C SER A 105 7.71 3.84 17.17
N ARG A 106 7.31 2.57 17.37
CA ARG A 106 8.25 1.44 17.29
C ARG A 106 8.78 1.22 15.88
N VAL A 107 7.96 1.43 14.85
CA VAL A 107 8.37 1.39 13.43
C VAL A 107 9.45 2.44 13.17
N ALA A 108 9.21 3.69 13.56
CA ALA A 108 10.18 4.77 13.41
C ALA A 108 11.53 4.45 14.08
N LYS A 109 11.51 3.92 15.31
CA LYS A 109 12.71 3.53 16.07
C LYS A 109 13.47 2.33 15.50
N SER A 110 12.79 1.45 14.78
CA SER A 110 13.42 0.25 14.19
C SER A 110 14.35 0.57 13.01
N ALA A 111 14.21 1.75 12.40
CA ALA A 111 14.93 2.16 11.21
C ALA A 111 14.80 1.19 10.00
N ILE A 112 13.76 0.34 9.99
CA ILE A 112 13.42 -0.49 8.84
C ILE A 112 12.79 0.38 7.74
N PRO A 113 13.17 0.22 6.45
CA PRO A 113 12.61 1.01 5.37
C PRO A 113 11.08 0.85 5.28
N CYS A 114 10.41 1.97 5.06
CA CYS A 114 8.96 2.08 5.03
C CYS A 114 8.44 2.50 3.65
N MET A 115 7.53 1.72 3.07
CA MET A 115 6.83 2.06 1.83
C MET A 115 5.36 2.38 2.13
N SER A 116 4.93 3.61 1.91
CA SER A 116 3.52 3.96 2.02
C SER A 116 2.76 3.63 0.74
N ILE A 117 1.65 2.91 0.82
CA ILE A 117 0.66 2.74 -0.26
C ILE A 117 -0.61 3.55 0.04
N MET A 118 -0.49 4.63 0.79
CA MET A 118 -1.59 5.49 1.19
C MET A 118 -1.91 6.51 0.09
N ASN A 119 -3.18 6.94 -0.01
CA ASN A 119 -3.56 8.07 -0.86
C ASN A 119 -2.92 9.39 -0.38
N MET A 120 -2.84 9.58 0.94
CA MET A 120 -2.19 10.72 1.59
C MET A 120 -0.72 10.33 1.89
N PRO A 121 0.27 10.97 1.26
CA PRO A 121 1.68 10.77 1.56
C PRO A 121 1.97 11.12 3.03
N PRO A 122 2.70 10.26 3.74
CA PRO A 122 3.19 10.61 5.07
C PRO A 122 4.07 11.87 5.05
N LEU A 123 4.00 12.69 6.10
CA LEU A 123 4.86 13.86 6.27
C LEU A 123 6.36 13.58 6.04
N PRO A 124 6.94 12.43 6.48
CA PRO A 124 8.36 12.13 6.23
C PRO A 124 8.68 11.92 4.75
N TYR A 125 7.73 11.44 3.95
CA TYR A 125 7.93 11.37 2.51
C TYR A 125 7.94 12.76 1.88
N LEU A 126 6.98 13.61 2.26
CA LEU A 126 6.88 14.98 1.77
C LEU A 126 8.11 15.80 2.14
N ALA A 127 8.73 15.53 3.29
CA ALA A 127 9.98 16.17 3.72
C ALA A 127 11.17 15.94 2.77
N ARG A 128 11.08 14.96 1.85
CA ARG A 128 12.09 14.70 0.81
C ARG A 128 11.97 15.65 -0.39
N ILE A 129 10.87 16.40 -0.50
CA ILE A 129 10.65 17.34 -1.60
C ILE A 129 11.34 18.66 -1.27
N GLU A 130 12.29 19.06 -2.10
CA GLU A 130 13.03 20.30 -1.93
C GLU A 130 12.06 21.50 -1.91
N ASN A 131 12.34 22.47 -1.02
CA ASN A 131 11.55 23.69 -0.84
C ASN A 131 10.11 23.51 -0.33
N LEU A 132 9.70 22.30 0.07
CA LEU A 132 8.39 22.08 0.70
C LEU A 132 8.47 22.28 2.22
N LYS A 133 7.76 23.27 2.74
CA LYS A 133 7.72 23.57 4.18
C LYS A 133 6.69 22.70 4.90
N ILE A 134 7.16 21.60 5.48
CA ILE A 134 6.32 20.58 6.12
C ILE A 134 5.47 21.11 7.27
N SER A 135 5.96 22.10 8.02
CA SER A 135 5.19 22.73 9.10
C SER A 135 3.85 23.29 8.63
N ASP A 136 3.79 23.78 7.38
CA ASP A 136 2.59 24.42 6.84
C ASP A 136 1.55 23.37 6.41
N LEU A 137 1.92 22.09 6.42
CA LEU A 137 1.04 20.98 6.09
C LEU A 137 0.40 20.33 7.33
N HIS A 138 0.84 20.66 8.55
CA HIS A 138 0.39 19.97 9.77
C HIS A 138 -1.13 20.02 9.96
N GLU A 139 -1.77 21.14 9.62
CA GLU A 139 -3.23 21.30 9.72
C GLU A 139 -4.01 20.40 8.76
N ALA A 140 -3.36 19.87 7.71
CA ALA A 140 -3.97 18.91 6.77
C ALA A 140 -3.92 17.45 7.27
N PHE A 141 -3.30 17.17 8.43
CA PHE A 141 -3.18 15.84 9.01
C PHE A 141 -3.99 15.73 10.29
N THR A 142 -4.62 14.57 10.52
CA THR A 142 -5.42 14.33 11.72
C THR A 142 -4.57 14.33 12.98
N LYS A 143 -3.36 13.75 12.89
CA LYS A 143 -2.42 13.68 14.01
C LYS A 143 -0.97 13.77 13.49
N PRO A 144 -0.48 14.97 13.14
CA PRO A 144 0.84 15.12 12.51
C PRO A 144 1.99 14.57 13.37
N ASP A 145 1.86 14.62 14.69
CA ASP A 145 2.92 14.27 15.64
C ASP A 145 3.35 12.79 15.56
N VAL A 146 2.48 11.89 15.08
CA VAL A 146 2.82 10.45 14.96
C VAL A 146 3.93 10.19 13.94
N TRP A 147 4.19 11.17 13.06
CA TRP A 147 5.19 11.08 12.02
C TRP A 147 6.55 11.68 12.43
N SER A 148 6.62 12.37 13.58
CA SER A 148 7.77 13.18 13.98
C SER A 148 9.07 12.38 14.20
N GLU A 149 8.96 11.11 14.57
CA GLU A 149 10.11 10.24 14.85
C GLU A 149 10.70 9.57 13.59
N PHE A 150 10.03 9.66 12.44
CA PHE A 150 10.52 9.01 11.22
C PHE A 150 11.69 9.75 10.61
N ASN A 151 12.69 8.99 10.17
CA ASN A 151 13.69 9.49 9.24
C ASN A 151 13.11 9.54 7.81
N PRO A 152 13.02 10.74 7.17
CA PRO A 152 12.58 10.88 5.79
C PRO A 152 13.30 9.96 4.79
N ASP A 153 14.59 9.69 4.98
CA ASP A 153 15.39 8.88 4.05
C ASP A 153 14.96 7.40 4.01
N LEU A 154 14.26 6.96 5.06
CA LEU A 154 13.74 5.61 5.22
C LEU A 154 12.27 5.49 4.81
N VAL A 155 11.64 6.57 4.30
CA VAL A 155 10.23 6.53 3.89
C VAL A 155 10.11 6.81 2.40
N THR A 156 9.45 5.91 1.68
CA THR A 156 9.04 6.10 0.29
C THR A 156 7.53 6.03 0.12
N LEU A 157 7.04 6.52 -1.02
CA LEU A 157 5.64 6.49 -1.40
C LEU A 157 5.46 5.60 -2.62
N CYS A 158 4.35 4.88 -2.62
CA CYS A 158 3.84 4.11 -3.71
C CYS A 158 2.41 4.57 -4.01
N SER A 159 2.12 4.88 -5.27
CA SER A 159 0.76 5.24 -5.65
C SER A 159 -0.17 4.04 -5.43
N PRO A 160 -1.31 4.22 -4.73
CA PRO A 160 -2.39 3.23 -4.67
C PRO A 160 -3.17 3.25 -5.99
N ASP A 161 -2.47 2.94 -7.08
CA ASP A 161 -3.02 3.02 -8.41
C ASP A 161 -4.13 2.01 -8.70
N PRO A 162 -4.01 0.73 -8.27
CA PRO A 162 -5.07 -0.26 -8.41
C PRO A 162 -6.35 0.20 -7.72
N GLN A 163 -7.49 0.11 -8.41
CA GLN A 163 -8.79 0.37 -7.77
C GLN A 163 -9.34 -0.95 -7.26
N ALA A 164 -9.47 -1.06 -5.94
CA ALA A 164 -9.98 -2.24 -5.27
C ALA A 164 -11.05 -1.85 -4.25
N PHE A 165 -11.98 -2.77 -4.03
CA PHE A 165 -13.06 -2.61 -3.05
C PHE A 165 -13.34 -3.96 -2.38
N ARG A 166 -13.85 -3.92 -1.16
CA ARG A 166 -14.42 -5.08 -0.50
C ARG A 166 -15.83 -5.28 -1.04
N PRO A 167 -16.15 -6.41 -1.72
CA PRO A 167 -17.50 -6.63 -2.20
C PRO A 167 -18.50 -6.65 -1.04
N PRO A 168 -19.73 -6.14 -1.23
CA PRO A 168 -20.77 -6.32 -0.24
C PRO A 168 -21.06 -7.82 -0.04
N ASP A 169 -21.48 -8.20 1.16
CA ASP A 169 -21.90 -9.56 1.53
C ASP A 169 -20.83 -10.66 1.45
N GLU A 170 -19.58 -10.30 1.14
CA GLU A 170 -18.43 -11.21 1.21
C GLU A 170 -17.70 -11.09 2.56
N PRO A 171 -17.00 -12.15 3.01
CA PRO A 171 -16.14 -12.09 4.19
C PRO A 171 -15.07 -10.99 4.11
N ILE A 172 -14.65 -10.48 5.27
CA ILE A 172 -13.75 -9.30 5.38
C ILE A 172 -12.34 -9.53 4.79
N ASN A 173 -11.93 -10.77 4.58
CA ASN A 173 -10.67 -11.17 3.94
C ASN A 173 -10.76 -11.26 2.39
N VAL A 174 -11.90 -10.90 1.79
CA VAL A 174 -12.11 -10.85 0.34
C VAL A 174 -11.94 -9.41 -0.18
N LEU A 175 -11.11 -9.25 -1.21
CA LEU A 175 -10.90 -7.99 -1.92
C LEU A 175 -11.07 -8.20 -3.43
N GLN A 176 -11.78 -7.29 -4.11
CA GLN A 176 -11.93 -7.33 -5.56
C GLN A 176 -11.29 -6.12 -6.22
N VAL A 177 -10.49 -6.36 -7.24
CA VAL A 177 -9.90 -5.31 -8.07
C VAL A 177 -10.85 -5.00 -9.24
N GLY A 178 -11.26 -3.75 -9.36
CA GLY A 178 -12.03 -3.26 -10.50
C GLY A 178 -11.12 -2.79 -11.65
N LEU A 179 -10.04 -2.07 -11.32
CA LEU A 179 -9.08 -1.56 -12.29
C LEU A 179 -7.66 -2.04 -11.93
N PRO A 180 -7.07 -2.97 -12.72
CA PRO A 180 -5.84 -3.66 -12.34
C PRO A 180 -4.57 -2.93 -12.84
N THR A 181 -4.43 -1.66 -12.48
CA THR A 181 -3.20 -0.87 -12.76
C THR A 181 -2.05 -1.31 -11.86
N ASN A 182 -0.84 -0.79 -12.11
CA ASN A 182 0.35 -1.14 -11.33
C ASN A 182 0.57 -0.15 -10.19
N PHE A 183 1.04 -0.66 -9.06
CA PHE A 183 1.67 0.13 -8.00
C PHE A 183 2.92 0.81 -8.56
N LYS A 184 3.09 2.12 -8.31
CA LYS A 184 4.30 2.85 -8.71
C LYS A 184 4.96 3.47 -7.50
N VAL A 185 6.15 2.97 -7.17
CA VAL A 185 6.89 3.36 -5.97
C VAL A 185 8.12 4.19 -6.35
N ALA A 186 8.39 5.25 -5.59
CA ALA A 186 9.65 5.98 -5.71
C ALA A 186 10.79 5.21 -5.03
N SER A 187 12.02 5.38 -5.49
CA SER A 187 13.20 4.85 -4.80
C SER A 187 13.34 5.45 -3.39
N PHE A 188 14.02 4.72 -2.51
CA PHE A 188 14.54 5.30 -1.28
C PHE A 188 15.74 6.20 -1.59
N VAL A 189 16.21 6.95 -0.58
CA VAL A 189 17.48 7.69 -0.71
C VAL A 189 18.66 6.73 -0.83
N SER A 190 18.61 5.59 -0.13
CA SER A 190 19.64 4.54 -0.19
C SER A 190 19.37 3.54 -1.31
N ASP A 191 20.43 3.21 -2.06
CA ASP A 191 20.43 2.13 -3.05
C ASP A 191 20.18 0.75 -2.41
N GLU A 192 20.63 0.53 -1.18
CA GLU A 192 20.43 -0.72 -0.45
C GLU A 192 18.94 -0.97 -0.16
N ASN A 193 18.25 0.05 0.35
CA ASN A 193 16.81 -0.04 0.60
C ASN A 193 16.04 -0.12 -0.73
N THR A 194 16.48 0.60 -1.76
CA THR A 194 15.87 0.53 -3.10
C THR A 194 16.04 -0.86 -3.72
N LYS A 195 17.15 -1.56 -3.45
CA LYS A 195 17.38 -2.93 -3.91
C LYS A 195 16.33 -3.90 -3.38
N ILE A 196 15.81 -3.70 -2.16
CA ILE A 196 14.69 -4.49 -1.64
C ILE A 196 13.49 -4.35 -2.58
N LEU A 197 13.06 -3.12 -2.89
CA LEU A 197 11.93 -2.87 -3.79
C LEU A 197 12.15 -3.44 -5.20
N ARG A 198 13.38 -3.33 -5.73
CA ARG A 198 13.73 -3.84 -7.06
C ARG A 198 13.69 -5.37 -7.11
N ASN A 199 14.12 -6.04 -6.04
CA ASN A 199 13.99 -7.49 -5.92
C ASN A 199 12.51 -7.90 -5.87
N LEU A 200 11.70 -7.26 -5.01
CA LEU A 200 10.26 -7.52 -4.93
C LEU A 200 9.54 -7.29 -6.26
N GLN A 201 9.92 -6.23 -7.00
CA GLN A 201 9.43 -5.99 -8.36
C GLN A 201 9.77 -7.17 -9.28
N SER A 202 11.04 -7.58 -9.34
CA SER A 202 11.51 -8.67 -10.21
C SER A 202 10.80 -9.99 -9.89
N ASP A 203 10.64 -10.30 -8.61
CA ASP A 203 9.99 -11.53 -8.14
C ASP A 203 8.49 -11.53 -8.51
N ILE A 204 7.76 -10.41 -8.30
CA ILE A 204 6.37 -10.25 -8.75
C ILE A 204 6.22 -10.29 -10.27
N GLU A 205 7.20 -9.78 -11.02
CA GLU A 205 7.19 -9.76 -12.48
C GLU A 205 7.41 -11.14 -13.07
N SER A 206 8.37 -11.89 -12.53
CA SER A 206 8.73 -13.24 -12.98
C SER A 206 7.73 -14.32 -12.57
N PHE A 207 6.88 -14.06 -11.57
CA PHE A 207 5.85 -15.00 -11.14
C PHE A 207 4.81 -15.29 -12.23
N LEU A 208 4.66 -16.58 -12.57
CA LEU A 208 3.63 -17.11 -13.48
C LEU A 208 2.60 -17.91 -12.68
N TYR A 209 1.34 -17.48 -12.75
CA TYR A 209 0.25 -18.13 -12.04
C TYR A 209 -0.23 -19.35 -12.79
N LYS A 210 -0.24 -20.51 -12.12
CA LYS A 210 -0.73 -21.76 -12.70
C LYS A 210 -2.25 -21.83 -12.60
N ARG A 211 -2.92 -21.83 -13.75
CA ARG A 211 -4.37 -21.98 -13.90
C ARG A 211 -4.67 -23.28 -14.62
N GLY A 212 -4.88 -24.35 -13.86
CA GLY A 212 -5.04 -25.70 -14.42
C GLY A 212 -3.76 -26.18 -15.12
N GLN A 213 -3.81 -26.37 -16.44
CA GLN A 213 -2.66 -26.70 -17.27
C GLN A 213 -1.93 -25.47 -17.83
N ASP A 214 -2.56 -24.30 -17.80
CA ASP A 214 -2.00 -23.06 -18.34
C ASP A 214 -1.21 -22.30 -17.26
N THR A 215 -0.33 -21.43 -17.73
CA THR A 215 0.36 -20.43 -16.90
C THR A 215 0.07 -19.04 -17.44
N ILE A 216 -0.39 -18.13 -16.60
CA ILE A 216 -0.75 -16.76 -16.98
C ILE A 216 0.03 -15.73 -16.17
N GLU A 217 0.25 -14.57 -16.77
CA GLU A 217 0.70 -13.40 -16.03
C GLU A 217 -0.47 -12.76 -15.27
N LEU A 218 -0.28 -12.51 -13.99
CA LEU A 218 -1.25 -11.77 -13.19
C LEU A 218 -1.01 -10.26 -13.31
N PRO A 219 -2.06 -9.43 -13.49
CA PRO A 219 -1.91 -7.98 -13.50
C PRO A 219 -1.66 -7.45 -12.09
N VAL A 220 -1.56 -6.12 -11.96
CA VAL A 220 -1.12 -5.44 -10.73
C VAL A 220 0.31 -5.84 -10.36
N LYS A 221 1.29 -5.10 -10.89
CA LYS A 221 2.72 -5.24 -10.59
C LYS A 221 3.19 -4.12 -9.66
N LEU A 222 4.33 -4.33 -9.00
CA LEU A 222 5.09 -3.29 -8.32
C LEU A 222 6.11 -2.70 -9.30
N LYS A 223 6.08 -1.40 -9.55
CA LYS A 223 7.00 -0.71 -10.47
C LYS A 223 7.78 0.35 -9.69
N VAL A 224 9.08 0.15 -9.56
CA VAL A 224 9.98 1.07 -8.89
C VAL A 224 10.49 2.10 -9.90
N HIS A 225 10.50 3.36 -9.49
CA HIS A 225 10.92 4.51 -10.29
C HIS A 225 11.91 5.35 -9.50
N ASP A 226 12.85 5.99 -10.19
CA ASP A 226 13.89 6.79 -9.54
C ASP A 226 13.40 8.18 -9.11
N SER A 227 12.26 8.63 -9.66
CA SER A 227 11.69 9.94 -9.36
C SER A 227 10.71 9.88 -8.19
N LEU A 228 10.89 10.82 -7.24
CA LEU A 228 9.99 11.10 -6.12
C LEU A 228 8.59 11.56 -6.56
N PHE A 229 8.44 12.01 -7.81
CA PHE A 229 7.18 12.59 -8.27
C PHE A 229 6.26 11.59 -8.96
N VAL A 230 6.75 10.40 -9.32
CA VAL A 230 5.93 9.37 -9.98
C VAL A 230 4.74 8.93 -9.12
N PRO A 231 4.90 8.62 -7.81
CA PRO A 231 3.77 8.25 -6.96
C PRO A 231 2.75 9.39 -6.77
N LEU A 232 3.18 10.64 -6.98
CA LEU A 232 2.36 11.85 -6.86
C LEU A 232 1.61 12.21 -8.16
N ALA A 233 1.76 11.45 -9.24
CA ALA A 233 1.15 11.80 -10.54
C ALA A 233 -0.38 11.96 -10.48
N LYS A 234 -1.06 11.27 -9.55
CA LYS A 234 -2.51 11.41 -9.33
C LYS A 234 -2.90 12.63 -8.50
N TRP A 235 -1.97 13.29 -7.82
CA TRP A 235 -2.28 14.43 -6.95
C TRP A 235 -2.85 15.61 -7.72
N SER A 236 -2.31 15.94 -8.88
CA SER A 236 -2.87 17.01 -9.72
C SER A 236 -4.33 16.74 -10.10
N MET A 237 -4.67 15.47 -10.38
CA MET A 237 -6.05 15.06 -10.63
C MET A 237 -6.92 15.15 -9.38
N LEU A 238 -6.43 14.76 -8.20
CA LEU A 238 -7.18 14.87 -6.94
C LEU A 238 -7.42 16.33 -6.53
N LEU A 239 -6.40 17.18 -6.66
CA LEU A 239 -6.48 18.62 -6.40
C LEU A 239 -7.46 19.30 -7.35
N ALA A 240 -7.29 19.08 -8.66
CA ALA A 240 -8.15 19.71 -9.66
C ALA A 240 -9.56 19.12 -9.70
N GLY A 241 -9.69 17.82 -9.46
CA GLY A 241 -10.92 17.07 -9.67
C GLY A 241 -11.75 16.80 -8.41
N ASN A 242 -11.15 16.61 -7.23
CA ASN A 242 -11.93 16.32 -6.02
C ASN A 242 -12.01 17.52 -5.10
N TYR A 243 -10.88 18.13 -4.75
CA TYR A 243 -10.87 19.23 -3.78
C TYR A 243 -11.54 20.50 -4.31
N ARG A 244 -11.30 20.86 -5.57
CA ARG A 244 -12.04 21.97 -6.21
C ARG A 244 -13.53 21.68 -6.42
N CYS A 245 -13.93 20.41 -6.33
CA CYS A 245 -15.33 20.02 -6.44
C CYS A 245 -16.11 20.15 -5.14
N VAL A 246 -15.43 20.24 -4.00
CA VAL A 246 -16.05 20.47 -2.69
C VAL A 246 -16.04 21.97 -2.42
N GLN A 247 -17.22 22.60 -2.39
CA GLN A 247 -17.37 23.98 -1.95
C GLN A 247 -18.07 24.03 -0.60
N GLU A 248 -18.11 25.21 0.02
CA GLU A 248 -18.72 25.42 1.34
C GLU A 248 -20.19 24.97 1.39
N ASN A 249 -20.95 25.24 0.32
CA ASN A 249 -22.41 25.03 0.30
C ASN A 249 -22.87 23.94 -0.69
N GLU A 250 -22.07 23.65 -1.72
CA GLU A 250 -22.45 22.68 -2.76
C GLU A 250 -21.25 21.95 -3.36
N ALA A 251 -21.50 20.77 -3.91
CA ALA A 251 -20.53 20.10 -4.75
C ALA A 251 -20.69 20.57 -6.19
N ARG A 252 -19.59 20.90 -6.86
CA ARG A 252 -19.58 21.16 -8.32
C ARG A 252 -19.03 19.95 -9.06
N SER A 253 -19.28 19.87 -10.37
CA SER A 253 -18.76 18.76 -11.18
C SER A 253 -17.25 18.92 -11.47
N ILE A 254 -16.55 17.79 -11.68
CA ILE A 254 -15.14 17.77 -12.12
C ILE A 254 -14.96 18.60 -13.40
N LYS A 255 -15.91 18.47 -14.33
CA LYS A 255 -15.92 19.22 -15.58
C LYS A 255 -15.88 20.72 -15.31
N GLU A 256 -16.78 21.23 -14.47
CA GLU A 256 -16.82 22.66 -14.14
C GLU A 256 -15.57 23.11 -13.40
N ALA A 257 -15.11 22.32 -12.42
CA ALA A 257 -13.90 22.62 -11.65
C ALA A 257 -12.69 22.83 -12.57
N VAL A 258 -12.48 21.93 -13.55
CA VAL A 258 -11.38 22.01 -14.52
C VAL A 258 -11.53 23.19 -15.48
N HIS A 259 -12.75 23.49 -15.97
CA HIS A 259 -12.95 24.50 -17.02
C HIS A 259 -13.13 25.94 -16.50
N SER A 260 -13.27 26.16 -15.19
CA SER A 260 -13.46 27.52 -14.64
C SER A 260 -12.19 28.38 -14.54
N ASP A 261 -11.04 27.84 -14.91
CA ASP A 261 -9.72 28.49 -14.80
C ASP A 261 -8.87 28.21 -16.06
N ILE A 262 -9.54 28.21 -17.22
CA ILE A 262 -8.97 28.13 -18.58
C ILE A 262 -9.46 29.37 -19.33
#